data_AF-A0A961D418-F1
#
_entry.id   AF-A0A961D418-F1
#
_cell.length_a   1.000
_cell.length_b   1.000
_cell.length_c   1.000
_cell.angle_alpha   90.00
_cell.angle_beta   90.00
_cell.angle_gamma   90.00
#
_symmetry.space_group_name_H-M   'P 1'
#
loop_
_entity.id
_entity.type
_entity.pdbx_description
1 polymer ?
#
loop_
_entity_poly.entity_id
_entity_poly.type
_entity_poly.pdbx_seq_one_letter_code
_entity_poly.pdbx_strand_id
1 'polypeptide(L)'
;HSDTIYRTFLALTMMTGCQGVNGGGWAHYVGQEKVRPITGYQQYAAAADWGRPPRHTIGTAFWYLATDQWRYDGLPADQLASPLARGSFDGKTTADCLVESAKRGWMPSYPTYNRNPLDLCDEAEALGKEPAQHVVDSLNEGSLAYACEDPDAPENFPRVVLIWRANILGSSGKGNEYFLKHLLGTDAAVRAPEAPEDSRPRDMVWHDEAPEGKLDLLATADFRMTSTTLFSDIVFPAATWYEKYDLSSTDMHPFIHSFNPAIAPPWQTKTDFELFGLMAQRFGEFATEHLGVRRDLVATPLQHDTADAMATPKGRVTDAPLVPGVTMPKLAVVERDYPNLFDRWRSLGPLTQKLGLTTKGITYRAEPEIEKLRRVNGTVPSGPYAGNVRLDSDKRACEMILALSGTSNGRLATQGFLQLEEHTGQKMAFLAEEHEGSQITFADVQVQPRSVITSPEWSGSEHGGRRYTAFAINVEHLKPWHTLTGRQHFYLDHDWMEDLGESLPIYRPPLDMHRLFGDARLGRTSRHESGATEVAVRYLTPHSKWSIHSE
;
A
#
# COMPACT_ATOMS: atom_id res chain seq x y z
N HIS A 1 -12.26 10.42 13.68
CA HIS A 1 -12.34 11.72 12.97
C HIS A 1 -10.98 12.42 12.94
N SER A 2 -9.95 11.78 12.37
CA SER A 2 -8.64 12.46 12.21
C SER A 2 -8.70 13.46 11.06
N ASP A 3 -9.40 13.11 9.99
CA ASP A 3 -9.69 13.90 8.80
C ASP A 3 -10.21 15.31 9.14
N THR A 4 -11.20 15.45 10.04
CA THR A 4 -11.78 16.74 10.41
C THR A 4 -10.79 17.62 11.17
N ILE A 5 -9.97 17.02 12.04
CA ILE A 5 -8.88 17.69 12.76
C ILE A 5 -7.83 18.21 11.75
N TYR A 6 -7.38 17.34 10.83
CA TYR A 6 -6.41 17.71 9.81
C TYR A 6 -6.94 18.79 8.86
N ARG A 7 -8.20 18.68 8.42
CA ARG A 7 -8.84 19.69 7.56
C ARG A 7 -8.99 21.03 8.25
N THR A 8 -9.08 21.06 9.59
CA THR A 8 -9.03 22.31 10.36
C THR A 8 -7.65 22.96 10.28
N PHE A 9 -6.57 22.21 10.47
CA PHE A 9 -5.21 22.74 10.28
C PHE A 9 -4.96 23.19 8.84
N LEU A 10 -5.40 22.39 7.86
CA LEU A 10 -5.27 22.72 6.46
C LEU A 10 -6.06 23.99 6.12
N ALA A 11 -7.28 24.15 6.63
CA ALA A 11 -8.08 25.37 6.48
C ALA A 11 -7.32 26.61 6.96
N LEU A 12 -6.71 26.54 8.16
CA LEU A 12 -5.89 27.64 8.68
C LEU A 12 -4.73 27.97 7.73
N THR A 13 -3.94 26.96 7.32
CA THR A 13 -2.79 27.18 6.44
C THR A 13 -3.15 27.65 5.03
N MET A 14 -4.34 27.28 4.54
CA MET A 14 -4.90 27.77 3.28
C MET A 14 -5.30 29.25 3.39
N MET A 15 -6.05 29.62 4.43
CA MET A 15 -6.52 30.99 4.64
C MET A 15 -5.36 31.97 4.86
N THR A 16 -4.27 31.53 5.48
CA THR A 16 -3.08 32.36 5.71
C THR A 16 -2.06 32.28 4.57
N GLY A 17 -2.33 31.53 3.50
CA GLY A 17 -1.43 31.42 2.35
C GLY A 17 -0.06 30.80 2.67
N CYS A 18 0.01 29.92 3.68
CA CYS A 18 1.29 29.36 4.14
C CYS A 18 1.75 28.12 3.36
N GLN A 19 0.83 27.42 2.70
CA GLN A 19 1.17 26.21 1.93
C GLN A 19 2.06 26.56 0.74
N GLY A 20 3.13 25.78 0.52
CA GLY A 20 4.10 26.01 -0.56
C GLY A 20 5.14 27.10 -0.29
N VAL A 21 5.09 27.79 0.86
CA VAL A 21 6.02 28.87 1.22
C VAL A 21 7.02 28.37 2.25
N ASN A 22 8.31 28.70 2.10
CA ASN A 22 9.34 28.30 3.07
C ASN A 22 9.06 28.88 4.46
N GLY A 23 9.10 28.02 5.48
CA GLY A 23 8.82 28.41 6.87
C GLY A 23 7.32 28.36 7.25
N GLY A 24 6.44 28.02 6.31
CA GLY A 24 5.01 27.82 6.55
C GLY A 24 4.49 26.51 5.97
N GLY A 25 3.20 26.23 6.25
CA GLY A 25 2.47 25.10 5.67
C GLY A 25 2.10 24.01 6.68
N TRP A 26 1.56 22.92 6.16
CA TRP A 26 1.19 21.75 6.96
C TRP A 26 2.36 20.78 7.04
N ALA A 27 2.98 20.72 8.23
CA ALA A 27 4.13 19.86 8.51
C ALA A 27 3.67 18.60 9.26
N HIS A 28 3.25 17.58 8.53
CA HIS A 28 2.84 16.29 9.07
C HIS A 28 4.00 15.33 9.16
N TYR A 29 4.23 14.81 10.37
CA TYR A 29 5.29 13.86 10.66
C TYR A 29 4.72 12.69 11.45
N VAL A 30 4.87 11.48 10.93
CA VAL A 30 4.41 10.22 11.53
C VAL A 30 5.53 9.17 11.44
N GLY A 31 5.37 8.13 10.62
CA GLY A 31 6.44 7.23 10.23
C GLY A 31 7.27 7.78 9.06
N GLN A 32 8.30 7.02 8.67
CA GLN A 32 9.20 7.34 7.58
C GLN A 32 8.60 6.87 6.24
N GLU A 33 7.68 7.64 5.69
CA GLU A 33 6.91 7.26 4.50
C GLU A 33 7.59 7.65 3.17
N LYS A 34 8.40 8.72 3.19
CA LYS A 34 9.03 9.25 1.97
C LYS A 34 10.28 8.49 1.54
N VAL A 35 10.06 7.45 0.75
CA VAL A 35 11.09 6.83 -0.09
C VAL A 35 11.41 7.77 -1.25
N ARG A 36 12.48 8.57 -1.16
CA ARG A 36 12.78 9.63 -2.14
C ARG A 36 12.93 9.10 -3.58
N PRO A 37 13.74 8.05 -3.86
CA PRO A 37 13.85 7.46 -5.19
C PRO A 37 12.69 6.50 -5.47
N ILE A 38 11.46 7.03 -5.39
CA ILE A 38 10.22 6.23 -5.41
C ILE A 38 10.01 5.51 -6.74
N THR A 39 10.34 6.14 -7.87
CA THR A 39 10.15 5.55 -9.21
C THR A 39 10.99 4.28 -9.38
N GLY A 40 12.28 4.36 -9.03
CA GLY A 40 13.18 3.21 -9.07
C GLY A 40 12.80 2.13 -8.04
N TYR A 41 12.44 2.54 -6.82
CA TYR A 41 12.00 1.63 -5.76
C TYR A 41 10.74 0.86 -6.15
N GLN A 42 9.69 1.54 -6.62
CA GLN A 42 8.43 0.91 -7.03
C GLN A 42 8.64 -0.08 -8.17
N GLN A 43 9.50 0.26 -9.13
CA GLN A 43 9.79 -0.64 -10.24
C GLN A 43 10.34 -1.99 -9.78
N TYR A 44 11.25 -1.97 -8.79
CA TYR A 44 11.83 -3.19 -8.23
C TYR A 44 10.88 -3.89 -7.25
N ALA A 45 10.34 -3.17 -6.26
CA ALA A 45 9.52 -3.73 -5.18
C ALA A 45 8.23 -4.41 -5.66
N ALA A 46 7.66 -3.93 -6.77
CA ALA A 46 6.45 -4.51 -7.37
C ALA A 46 6.75 -5.53 -8.48
N ALA A 47 8.03 -5.82 -8.78
CA ALA A 47 8.45 -6.56 -9.98
C ALA A 47 7.83 -6.00 -11.28
N ALA A 48 7.62 -4.68 -11.32
CA ALA A 48 6.94 -3.99 -12.42
C ALA A 48 7.79 -3.95 -13.70
N ASP A 49 9.04 -4.35 -13.62
CA ASP A 49 9.92 -4.62 -14.76
C ASP A 49 9.57 -5.94 -15.47
N TRP A 50 8.92 -6.88 -14.79
CA TRP A 50 8.52 -8.18 -15.33
C TRP A 50 7.01 -8.31 -15.59
N GLY A 51 6.18 -7.85 -14.66
CA GLY A 51 4.73 -8.01 -14.75
C GLY A 51 3.99 -6.81 -14.16
N ARG A 52 2.90 -6.40 -14.82
CA ARG A 52 2.03 -5.29 -14.37
C ARG A 52 0.57 -5.68 -14.58
N PRO A 53 -0.34 -5.39 -13.63
CA PRO A 53 -0.11 -4.76 -12.33
C PRO A 53 0.27 -5.75 -11.21
N PRO A 54 0.89 -5.27 -10.10
CA PRO A 54 1.05 -6.04 -8.87
C PRO A 54 -0.26 -6.14 -8.08
N ARG A 55 -0.27 -6.92 -6.99
CA ARG A 55 -1.38 -6.97 -6.01
C ARG A 55 -1.06 -6.12 -4.78
N HIS A 56 -1.41 -4.84 -4.82
CA HIS A 56 -1.37 -3.97 -3.63
C HIS A 56 -2.68 -4.05 -2.86
N THR A 57 -2.62 -4.12 -1.53
CA THR A 57 -3.79 -4.12 -0.65
C THR A 57 -3.67 -3.06 0.43
N ILE A 58 -4.80 -2.72 1.06
CA ILE A 58 -4.85 -1.79 2.19
C ILE A 58 -4.89 -2.59 3.51
N GLY A 59 -3.85 -2.42 4.34
CA GLY A 59 -3.66 -3.25 5.54
C GLY A 59 -4.84 -3.25 6.51
N THR A 60 -5.54 -2.12 6.67
CA THR A 60 -6.71 -2.04 7.56
C THR A 60 -7.83 -2.99 7.14
N ALA A 61 -8.26 -2.94 5.86
CA ALA A 61 -9.33 -3.81 5.38
C ALA A 61 -8.90 -5.27 5.35
N PHE A 62 -7.66 -5.54 4.93
CA PHE A 62 -7.11 -6.88 4.90
C PHE A 62 -7.15 -7.54 6.29
N TRP A 63 -6.64 -6.86 7.33
CA TRP A 63 -6.66 -7.42 8.68
C TRP A 63 -8.05 -7.42 9.32
N TYR A 64 -8.90 -6.43 9.02
CA TYR A 64 -10.26 -6.39 9.51
C TYR A 64 -11.07 -7.63 9.06
N LEU A 65 -10.90 -8.06 7.80
CA LEU A 65 -11.51 -9.28 7.27
C LEU A 65 -10.78 -10.54 7.72
N ALA A 66 -9.44 -10.59 7.62
CA ALA A 66 -8.67 -11.81 7.92
C ALA A 66 -8.64 -12.20 9.40
N THR A 67 -8.97 -11.27 10.31
CA THR A 67 -9.00 -11.51 11.77
C THR A 67 -10.41 -11.47 12.34
N ASP A 68 -11.44 -11.41 11.48
CA ASP A 68 -12.86 -11.38 11.85
C ASP A 68 -13.28 -10.26 12.80
N GLN A 69 -12.53 -9.16 12.84
CA GLN A 69 -12.94 -7.98 13.60
C GLN A 69 -14.28 -7.42 13.12
N TRP A 70 -14.62 -7.64 11.84
CA TRP A 70 -15.92 -7.29 11.27
C TRP A 70 -17.11 -7.98 11.98
N ARG A 71 -16.90 -9.18 12.54
CA ARG A 71 -17.95 -9.90 13.29
C ARG A 71 -18.30 -9.24 14.62
N TYR A 72 -17.42 -8.39 15.14
CA TYR A 72 -17.59 -7.69 16.42
C TYR A 72 -17.89 -6.20 16.21
N ASP A 73 -17.89 -5.73 14.97
CA ASP A 73 -18.17 -4.35 14.58
C ASP A 73 -19.61 -4.23 14.05
N GLY A 74 -20.56 -4.12 14.98
CA GLY A 74 -21.97 -3.90 14.66
C GLY A 74 -22.32 -2.44 14.39
N LEU A 75 -21.37 -1.55 14.07
CA LEU A 75 -21.62 -0.13 13.87
C LEU A 75 -22.50 0.10 12.63
N PRO A 76 -23.73 0.63 12.78
CA PRO A 76 -24.51 1.07 11.63
C PRO A 76 -23.83 2.30 11.02
N ALA A 77 -23.55 2.27 9.71
CA ALA A 77 -22.81 3.32 9.02
C ALA A 77 -23.56 4.66 9.05
N ASP A 78 -24.89 4.63 9.09
CA ASP A 78 -25.76 5.79 9.19
C ASP A 78 -25.67 6.52 10.54
N GLN A 79 -25.12 5.91 11.60
CA GLN A 79 -24.82 6.61 12.87
C GLN A 79 -23.79 7.75 12.68
N LEU A 80 -23.00 7.67 11.62
CA LEU A 80 -22.02 8.69 11.25
C LEU A 80 -22.57 9.68 10.20
N ALA A 81 -23.81 9.51 9.74
CA ALA A 81 -24.41 10.34 8.72
C ALA A 81 -24.81 11.73 9.23
N SER A 82 -24.88 12.67 8.31
CA SER A 82 -25.47 13.99 8.50
C SER A 82 -26.97 13.86 8.77
N PRO A 83 -27.57 14.75 9.58
CA PRO A 83 -29.03 14.90 9.66
C PRO A 83 -29.70 15.27 8.32
N LEU A 84 -28.90 15.66 7.33
CA LEU A 84 -29.34 15.99 5.96
C LEU A 84 -28.94 14.91 4.93
N ALA A 85 -28.46 13.76 5.39
CA ALA A 85 -28.05 12.67 4.50
C ALA A 85 -29.22 12.19 3.62
N ARG A 86 -28.89 11.69 2.42
CA ARG A 86 -29.87 11.16 1.47
C ARG A 86 -30.08 9.64 1.59
N GLY A 87 -29.43 9.02 2.59
CA GLY A 87 -29.59 7.61 2.91
C GLY A 87 -28.59 6.66 2.23
N SER A 88 -27.43 7.15 1.78
CA SER A 88 -26.41 6.29 1.14
C SER A 88 -25.89 5.17 2.05
N PHE A 89 -26.05 5.33 3.37
CA PHE A 89 -25.61 4.41 4.41
C PHE A 89 -26.76 3.66 5.10
N ASP A 90 -28.01 3.86 4.66
CA ASP A 90 -29.18 3.28 5.31
C ASP A 90 -29.12 1.75 5.25
N GLY A 91 -29.26 1.11 6.41
CA GLY A 91 -29.22 -0.35 6.53
C GLY A 91 -27.88 -0.99 6.17
N LYS A 92 -26.78 -0.21 6.21
CA LYS A 92 -25.40 -0.68 6.01
C LYS A 92 -24.60 -0.59 7.30
N THR A 93 -23.69 -1.53 7.48
CA THR A 93 -22.59 -1.48 8.44
C THR A 93 -21.33 -0.91 7.79
N THR A 94 -20.27 -0.69 8.57
CA THR A 94 -18.94 -0.35 8.04
C THR A 94 -18.42 -1.42 7.06
N ALA A 95 -18.70 -2.70 7.33
CA ALA A 95 -18.26 -3.80 6.50
C ALA A 95 -18.99 -3.84 5.14
N ASP A 96 -20.28 -3.50 5.11
CA ASP A 96 -21.03 -3.36 3.85
C ASP A 96 -20.44 -2.25 2.96
N CYS A 97 -20.05 -1.13 3.56
CA CYS A 97 -19.35 -0.05 2.84
C CYS A 97 -18.00 -0.53 2.27
N LEU A 98 -17.27 -1.39 2.99
CA LEU A 98 -16.04 -1.99 2.48
C LEU A 98 -16.32 -2.89 1.26
N VAL A 99 -17.32 -3.77 1.34
CA VAL A 99 -17.75 -4.63 0.23
C VAL A 99 -18.14 -3.78 -0.99
N GLU A 100 -18.97 -2.75 -0.79
CA GLU A 100 -19.36 -1.83 -1.88
C GLU A 100 -18.13 -1.17 -2.52
N SER A 101 -17.18 -0.69 -1.71
CA SER A 101 -15.97 -0.04 -2.21
C SER A 101 -15.08 -0.99 -3.04
N ALA A 102 -15.00 -2.27 -2.66
CA ALA A 102 -14.26 -3.28 -3.39
C ALA A 102 -14.93 -3.61 -4.74
N LYS A 103 -16.26 -3.82 -4.72
CA LYS A 103 -17.05 -4.15 -5.92
C LYS A 103 -17.05 -3.03 -6.96
N ARG A 104 -17.10 -1.77 -6.52
CA ARG A 104 -17.00 -0.59 -7.39
C ARG A 104 -15.58 -0.29 -7.89
N GLY A 105 -14.58 -1.01 -7.38
CA GLY A 105 -13.17 -0.79 -7.71
C GLY A 105 -12.58 0.45 -7.08
N TRP A 106 -13.16 0.97 -6.01
CA TRP A 106 -12.61 2.12 -5.27
C TRP A 106 -11.45 1.72 -4.37
N MET A 107 -11.50 0.50 -3.80
CA MET A 107 -10.45 -0.06 -2.95
C MET A 107 -10.00 -1.43 -3.47
N PRO A 108 -8.72 -1.82 -3.26
CA PRO A 108 -8.29 -3.18 -3.53
C PRO A 108 -8.90 -4.15 -2.51
N SER A 109 -9.16 -5.39 -2.95
CA SER A 109 -9.62 -6.48 -2.08
C SER A 109 -8.90 -7.79 -2.45
N TYR A 110 -8.26 -8.40 -1.45
CA TYR A 110 -7.48 -9.61 -1.60
C TYR A 110 -7.67 -10.54 -0.39
N PRO A 111 -8.00 -11.84 -0.59
CA PRO A 111 -8.39 -12.47 -1.87
C PRO A 111 -9.52 -11.73 -2.61
N THR A 112 -9.54 -11.80 -3.95
CA THR A 112 -10.47 -10.96 -4.75
C THR A 112 -11.80 -11.66 -4.97
N TYR A 113 -11.77 -12.92 -5.42
CA TYR A 113 -12.94 -13.72 -5.76
C TYR A 113 -12.88 -15.06 -5.02
N ASN A 114 -14.02 -15.72 -4.90
CA ASN A 114 -14.15 -17.06 -4.32
C ASN A 114 -13.64 -18.21 -5.20
N ARG A 115 -12.78 -17.90 -6.17
CA ARG A 115 -12.18 -18.84 -7.10
C ARG A 115 -10.74 -18.44 -7.35
N ASN A 116 -9.90 -19.43 -7.61
CA ASN A 116 -8.50 -19.21 -7.95
C ASN A 116 -8.38 -18.38 -9.25
N PRO A 117 -7.72 -17.21 -9.22
CA PRO A 117 -7.65 -16.33 -10.38
C PRO A 117 -6.81 -16.88 -11.55
N LEU A 118 -5.99 -17.91 -11.32
CA LEU A 118 -5.32 -18.64 -12.39
C LEU A 118 -6.32 -19.50 -13.17
N ASP A 119 -7.23 -20.15 -12.46
CA ASP A 119 -8.20 -21.07 -13.05
C ASP A 119 -9.30 -20.30 -13.80
N LEU A 120 -9.61 -19.07 -13.39
CA LEU A 120 -10.51 -18.18 -14.15
C LEU A 120 -9.97 -17.86 -15.56
N CYS A 121 -8.65 -17.76 -15.73
CA CYS A 121 -8.05 -17.59 -17.05
C CYS A 121 -8.15 -18.87 -17.89
N ASP A 122 -7.90 -20.03 -17.28
CA ASP A 122 -7.97 -21.33 -17.97
C ASP A 122 -9.41 -21.66 -18.40
N GLU A 123 -10.40 -21.38 -17.54
CA GLU A 123 -11.83 -21.51 -17.86
C GLU A 123 -12.24 -20.63 -19.04
N ALA A 124 -11.82 -19.36 -19.02
CA ALA A 124 -12.12 -18.43 -20.10
C ALA A 124 -11.54 -18.91 -21.44
N GLU A 125 -10.30 -19.42 -21.42
CA GLU A 125 -9.66 -20.01 -22.59
C GLU A 125 -10.40 -21.24 -23.11
N ALA A 126 -10.80 -22.16 -22.22
CA ALA A 126 -11.59 -23.34 -22.58
C ALA A 126 -12.95 -22.99 -23.22
N LEU A 127 -13.52 -21.85 -22.83
CA LEU A 127 -14.78 -21.31 -23.38
C LEU A 127 -14.58 -20.43 -24.62
N GLY A 128 -13.34 -20.15 -25.03
CA GLY A 128 -13.03 -19.22 -26.12
C GLY A 128 -13.45 -17.77 -25.83
N LYS A 129 -13.45 -17.36 -24.55
CA LYS A 129 -13.83 -16.03 -24.07
C LYS A 129 -12.62 -15.24 -23.58
N GLU A 130 -12.71 -13.92 -23.63
CA GLU A 130 -11.75 -13.05 -22.94
C GLU A 130 -11.90 -13.17 -21.41
N PRO A 131 -10.81 -13.33 -20.62
CA PRO A 131 -10.90 -13.54 -19.18
C PRO A 131 -11.68 -12.47 -18.42
N ALA A 132 -11.55 -11.20 -18.81
CA ALA A 132 -12.31 -10.11 -18.21
C ALA A 132 -13.82 -10.26 -18.46
N GLN A 133 -14.21 -10.70 -19.66
CA GLN A 133 -15.61 -10.94 -20.00
C GLN A 133 -16.15 -12.17 -19.26
N HIS A 134 -15.36 -13.24 -19.13
CA HIS A 134 -15.73 -14.43 -18.35
C HIS A 134 -16.06 -14.07 -16.90
N VAL A 135 -15.27 -13.21 -16.27
CA VAL A 135 -15.53 -12.72 -14.90
C VAL A 135 -16.79 -11.88 -14.82
N VAL A 136 -16.99 -10.94 -15.76
CA VAL A 136 -18.21 -10.12 -15.79
C VAL A 136 -19.46 -10.99 -15.97
N ASP A 137 -19.42 -11.95 -16.89
CA ASP A 137 -20.51 -12.91 -17.12
C ASP A 137 -20.78 -13.72 -15.85
N SER A 138 -19.74 -14.29 -15.24
CA SER A 138 -19.86 -15.15 -14.05
C SER A 138 -20.37 -14.39 -12.82
N LEU A 139 -20.00 -13.12 -12.65
CA LEU A 139 -20.54 -12.26 -11.60
C LEU A 139 -22.03 -11.95 -11.82
N ASN A 140 -22.43 -11.65 -13.07
CA ASN A 140 -23.83 -11.37 -13.40
C ASN A 140 -24.73 -12.62 -13.28
N GLU A 141 -24.19 -13.80 -13.59
CA GLU A 141 -24.89 -15.08 -13.49
C GLU A 141 -24.89 -15.65 -12.05
N GLY A 142 -24.05 -15.11 -11.16
CA GLY A 142 -23.93 -15.52 -9.77
C GLY A 142 -23.08 -16.78 -9.54
N SER A 143 -22.30 -17.22 -10.53
CA SER A 143 -21.38 -18.36 -10.43
C SER A 143 -20.01 -17.96 -9.86
N LEU A 144 -19.72 -16.66 -9.79
CA LEU A 144 -18.55 -16.07 -9.15
C LEU A 144 -19.03 -15.02 -8.13
N ALA A 145 -18.34 -14.91 -6.99
CA ALA A 145 -18.58 -13.89 -5.98
C ALA A 145 -17.27 -13.22 -5.54
N TYR A 146 -17.35 -12.01 -4.99
CA TYR A 146 -16.18 -11.39 -4.38
C TYR A 146 -15.86 -12.07 -3.06
N ALA A 147 -14.59 -12.36 -2.80
CA ALA A 147 -14.19 -13.07 -1.58
C ALA A 147 -14.52 -12.30 -0.30
N CYS A 148 -14.57 -10.97 -0.35
CA CYS A 148 -14.97 -10.15 0.80
C CYS A 148 -16.46 -10.22 1.13
N GLU A 149 -17.30 -10.81 0.26
CA GLU A 149 -18.71 -11.12 0.58
C GLU A 149 -18.82 -12.36 1.48
N ASP A 150 -17.78 -13.19 1.57
CA ASP A 150 -17.73 -14.34 2.49
C ASP A 150 -16.28 -14.58 2.97
N PRO A 151 -15.73 -13.71 3.84
CA PRO A 151 -14.33 -13.82 4.29
C PRO A 151 -14.07 -15.00 5.24
N ASP A 152 -15.12 -15.73 5.63
CA ASP A 152 -15.06 -16.90 6.51
C ASP A 152 -15.07 -18.21 5.72
N ALA A 153 -15.44 -18.19 4.43
CA ALA A 153 -15.25 -19.34 3.56
C ALA A 153 -13.76 -19.71 3.41
N PRO A 154 -13.40 -21.01 3.52
CA PRO A 154 -12.03 -21.48 3.41
C PRO A 154 -11.28 -20.92 2.19
N GLU A 155 -11.87 -20.88 1.01
CA GLU A 155 -11.25 -20.34 -0.20
C GLU A 155 -10.94 -18.83 -0.17
N ASN A 156 -11.51 -18.08 0.78
CA ASN A 156 -11.52 -16.61 0.77
C ASN A 156 -10.59 -15.93 1.78
N PHE A 157 -9.93 -16.67 2.68
CA PHE A 157 -9.00 -16.08 3.65
C PHE A 157 -7.53 -16.46 3.37
N PRO A 158 -6.56 -15.60 3.76
CA PRO A 158 -5.14 -15.87 3.54
C PRO A 158 -4.71 -17.17 4.22
N ARG A 159 -3.84 -17.95 3.57
CA ARG A 159 -3.26 -19.18 4.14
C ARG A 159 -1.82 -19.05 4.58
N VAL A 160 -1.04 -18.25 3.87
CA VAL A 160 0.37 -18.05 4.14
C VAL A 160 0.63 -16.56 4.34
N VAL A 161 1.22 -16.21 5.47
CA VAL A 161 1.65 -14.85 5.77
C VAL A 161 3.15 -14.87 6.06
N LEU A 162 3.88 -14.05 5.32
CA LEU A 162 5.29 -13.77 5.57
C LEU A 162 5.42 -12.38 6.19
N ILE A 163 6.04 -12.29 7.36
CA ILE A 163 6.31 -11.03 8.05
C ILE A 163 7.83 -10.79 8.08
N TRP A 164 8.26 -9.61 7.69
CA TRP A 164 9.64 -9.17 7.85
C TRP A 164 9.65 -7.66 8.06
N ARG A 165 10.64 -7.16 8.81
CA ARG A 165 10.76 -5.72 9.15
C ARG A 165 9.50 -5.15 9.84
N ALA A 166 8.74 -6.01 10.52
CA ALA A 166 7.50 -5.66 11.21
C ALA A 166 7.27 -6.59 12.40
N ASN A 167 6.65 -6.05 13.45
CA ASN A 167 6.19 -6.81 14.61
C ASN A 167 4.68 -6.61 14.77
N ILE A 168 3.89 -7.24 13.92
CA ILE A 168 2.43 -7.01 13.84
C ILE A 168 1.74 -7.40 15.15
N LEU A 169 2.03 -8.58 15.69
CA LEU A 169 1.41 -9.11 16.91
C LEU A 169 1.93 -8.47 18.21
N GLY A 170 2.96 -7.62 18.13
CA GLY A 170 3.52 -6.92 19.28
C GLY A 170 3.49 -5.40 19.17
N SER A 171 2.91 -4.85 18.09
CA SER A 171 2.97 -3.41 17.84
C SER A 171 1.82 -2.86 17.01
N SER A 172 1.73 -3.25 15.73
CA SER A 172 0.83 -2.57 14.78
C SER A 172 -0.54 -3.23 14.62
N GLY A 173 -0.72 -4.49 15.06
CA GLY A 173 -1.97 -5.23 15.04
C GLY A 173 -2.98 -4.66 16.03
N LYS A 174 -3.99 -3.95 15.51
CA LYS A 174 -5.11 -3.47 16.32
C LYS A 174 -6.06 -4.65 16.50
N GLY A 175 -6.54 -4.86 17.73
CA GLY A 175 -7.35 -6.04 18.05
C GLY A 175 -6.53 -7.32 18.12
N ASN A 176 -5.39 -7.30 18.83
CA ASN A 176 -4.46 -8.45 18.95
C ASN A 176 -5.16 -9.78 19.25
N GLU A 177 -6.11 -9.79 20.19
CA GLU A 177 -6.82 -11.03 20.58
C GLU A 177 -7.61 -11.65 19.41
N TYR A 178 -8.05 -10.85 18.44
CA TYR A 178 -8.70 -11.36 17.23
C TYR A 178 -7.70 -11.98 16.25
N PHE A 179 -6.45 -11.49 16.20
CA PHE A 179 -5.38 -12.19 15.49
C PHE A 179 -5.14 -13.57 16.13
N LEU A 180 -5.02 -13.63 17.46
CA LEU A 180 -4.78 -14.89 18.17
C LEU A 180 -5.91 -15.90 17.93
N LYS A 181 -7.16 -15.48 18.06
CA LYS A 181 -8.34 -16.34 17.87
C LYS A 181 -8.54 -16.76 16.41
N HIS A 182 -8.80 -15.81 15.53
CA HIS A 182 -9.29 -16.11 14.18
C HIS A 182 -8.16 -16.41 13.20
N LEU A 183 -7.04 -15.70 13.31
CA LEU A 183 -5.94 -15.87 12.37
C LEU A 183 -5.03 -17.05 12.77
N LEU A 184 -4.67 -17.17 14.06
CA LEU A 184 -3.73 -18.19 14.54
C LEU A 184 -4.39 -19.42 15.16
N GLY A 185 -5.62 -19.31 15.66
CA GLY A 185 -6.29 -20.43 16.32
C GLY A 185 -5.67 -20.81 17.66
N THR A 186 -5.08 -19.84 18.37
CA THR A 186 -4.48 -20.03 19.70
C THR A 186 -5.41 -19.57 20.81
N ASP A 187 -5.01 -19.79 22.06
CA ASP A 187 -5.66 -19.15 23.20
C ASP A 187 -5.74 -17.64 23.00
N ALA A 188 -6.92 -17.07 23.29
CA ALA A 188 -7.21 -15.65 23.15
C ALA A 188 -8.16 -15.17 24.24
N ALA A 189 -8.10 -13.88 24.56
CA ALA A 189 -8.91 -13.24 25.61
C ALA A 189 -9.95 -12.26 25.03
N VAL A 190 -10.56 -12.60 23.90
CA VAL A 190 -11.67 -11.80 23.33
C VAL A 190 -12.84 -11.77 24.31
N ARG A 191 -13.23 -10.57 24.75
CA ARG A 191 -14.36 -10.35 25.67
C ARG A 191 -15.59 -9.74 25.01
N ALA A 192 -15.42 -9.16 23.82
CA ALA A 192 -16.53 -8.57 23.09
C ALA A 192 -17.44 -9.68 22.55
N PRO A 193 -18.76 -9.57 22.70
CA PRO A 193 -19.68 -10.44 21.99
C PRO A 193 -19.64 -10.13 20.49
N GLU A 194 -19.93 -11.14 19.66
CA GLU A 194 -20.21 -10.92 18.24
C GLU A 194 -21.45 -10.04 18.06
N ALA A 195 -21.55 -9.39 16.90
CA ALA A 195 -22.66 -8.51 16.56
C ALA A 195 -24.00 -9.30 16.61
N PRO A 196 -25.02 -8.73 17.28
CA PRO A 196 -26.36 -9.33 17.28
C PRO A 196 -26.95 -9.33 15.87
N GLU A 197 -27.92 -10.21 15.60
CA GLU A 197 -28.47 -10.47 14.26
C GLU A 197 -28.93 -9.20 13.52
N ASP A 198 -29.52 -8.25 14.25
CA ASP A 198 -30.02 -6.96 13.74
C ASP A 198 -28.91 -5.94 13.42
N SER A 199 -27.67 -6.23 13.83
CA SER A 199 -26.48 -5.39 13.62
C SER A 199 -25.41 -6.06 12.76
N ARG A 200 -25.72 -7.21 12.14
CA ARG A 200 -24.81 -7.91 11.22
C ARG A 200 -24.78 -7.22 9.86
N PRO A 201 -23.66 -7.30 9.11
CA PRO A 201 -23.60 -6.81 7.73
C PRO A 201 -24.62 -7.53 6.85
N ARG A 202 -25.20 -6.78 5.91
CA ARG A 202 -26.21 -7.28 4.97
C ARG A 202 -25.58 -7.99 3.77
N ASP A 203 -24.46 -7.46 3.29
CA ASP A 203 -23.80 -7.87 2.05
C ASP A 203 -22.67 -8.90 2.30
N MET A 204 -22.63 -9.50 3.50
CA MET A 204 -21.67 -10.53 3.88
C MET A 204 -22.36 -11.78 4.42
N VAL A 205 -21.81 -12.95 4.08
CA VAL A 205 -22.26 -14.23 4.62
C VAL A 205 -21.86 -14.35 6.08
N TRP A 206 -22.84 -14.63 6.94
CA TRP A 206 -22.61 -14.91 8.35
C TRP A 206 -22.63 -16.42 8.61
N HIS A 207 -21.51 -16.94 9.08
CA HIS A 207 -21.43 -18.32 9.59
C HIS A 207 -21.67 -18.32 11.10
N ASP A 208 -22.53 -19.22 11.59
CA ASP A 208 -22.86 -19.32 13.03
C ASP A 208 -21.63 -19.66 13.87
N GLU A 209 -20.73 -20.48 13.32
CA GLU A 209 -19.41 -20.76 13.89
C GLU A 209 -18.35 -20.04 13.05
N ALA A 210 -17.69 -19.05 13.65
CA ALA A 210 -16.58 -18.36 13.01
C ALA A 210 -15.37 -19.31 12.87
N PRO A 211 -14.66 -19.31 11.73
CA PRO A 211 -13.39 -20.03 11.62
C PRO A 211 -12.34 -19.49 12.60
N GLU A 212 -11.58 -20.41 13.16
CA GLU A 212 -10.38 -20.14 13.98
C GLU A 212 -9.17 -20.80 13.32
N GLY A 213 -7.99 -20.18 13.44
CA GLY A 213 -6.77 -20.70 12.81
C GLY A 213 -6.80 -20.63 11.28
N LYS A 214 -7.15 -19.47 10.72
CA LYS A 214 -7.20 -19.24 9.27
C LYS A 214 -5.86 -19.47 8.55
N LEU A 215 -4.72 -19.25 9.21
CA LEU A 215 -3.40 -19.45 8.60
C LEU A 215 -2.96 -20.91 8.66
N ASP A 216 -2.46 -21.40 7.52
CA ASP A 216 -1.70 -22.65 7.44
C ASP A 216 -0.22 -22.43 7.79
N LEU A 217 0.30 -21.21 7.56
CA LEU A 217 1.68 -20.86 7.84
C LEU A 217 1.87 -19.37 8.13
N LEU A 218 2.41 -19.08 9.32
CA LEU A 218 3.01 -17.80 9.68
C LEU A 218 4.53 -17.93 9.74
N ALA A 219 5.22 -17.26 8.82
CA ALA A 219 6.69 -17.21 8.80
C ALA A 219 7.17 -15.78 9.05
N THR A 220 8.15 -15.60 9.95
CA THR A 220 8.69 -14.28 10.27
C THR A 220 10.21 -14.23 10.12
N ALA A 221 10.73 -13.19 9.45
CA ALA A 221 12.15 -12.88 9.41
C ALA A 221 12.46 -11.71 10.34
N ASP A 222 13.29 -11.95 11.36
CA ASP A 222 13.70 -10.93 12.32
C ASP A 222 15.10 -11.26 12.89
N PHE A 223 15.83 -10.24 13.33
CA PHE A 223 17.14 -10.38 13.98
C PHE A 223 17.03 -10.56 15.50
N ARG A 224 15.80 -10.47 16.04
CA ARG A 224 15.48 -10.67 17.46
C ARG A 224 14.16 -11.44 17.61
N MET A 225 13.98 -12.10 18.75
CA MET A 225 12.74 -12.82 19.06
C MET A 225 11.67 -11.83 19.56
N THR A 226 10.87 -11.29 18.64
CA THR A 226 9.73 -10.41 18.90
C THR A 226 8.47 -11.16 19.31
N SER A 227 7.41 -10.45 19.71
CA SER A 227 6.10 -11.08 19.91
C SER A 227 5.63 -11.82 18.67
N THR A 228 5.83 -11.24 17.48
CA THR A 228 5.41 -11.89 16.23
C THR A 228 6.19 -13.19 15.98
N THR A 229 7.51 -13.20 16.21
CA THR A 229 8.30 -14.43 16.04
C THR A 229 7.94 -15.50 17.08
N LEU A 230 7.54 -15.11 18.30
CA LEU A 230 7.08 -16.06 19.32
C LEU A 230 5.81 -16.82 18.91
N PHE A 231 4.95 -16.20 18.10
CA PHE A 231 3.73 -16.81 17.56
C PHE A 231 3.90 -17.39 16.15
N SER A 232 5.09 -17.29 15.53
CA SER A 232 5.32 -17.79 14.17
C SER A 232 5.69 -19.27 14.15
N ASP A 233 5.24 -19.99 13.13
CA ASP A 233 5.62 -21.40 12.91
C ASP A 233 7.08 -21.53 12.48
N ILE A 234 7.55 -20.58 11.66
CA ILE A 234 8.93 -20.52 11.17
C ILE A 234 9.52 -19.14 11.45
N VAL A 235 10.72 -19.13 12.02
CA VAL A 235 11.49 -17.91 12.24
C VAL A 235 12.78 -17.98 11.42
N PHE A 236 12.96 -17.01 10.52
CA PHE A 236 14.18 -16.83 9.74
C PHE A 236 15.11 -15.82 10.43
N PRO A 237 16.38 -16.17 10.72
CA PRO A 237 17.32 -15.24 11.33
C PRO A 237 17.72 -14.17 10.31
N ALA A 238 17.25 -12.93 10.50
CA ALA A 238 17.58 -11.81 9.63
C ALA A 238 18.92 -11.17 10.03
N ALA A 239 19.64 -10.63 9.06
CA ALA A 239 20.82 -9.80 9.29
C ALA A 239 20.39 -8.44 9.86
N THR A 240 21.18 -7.90 10.79
CA THR A 240 20.97 -6.56 11.33
C THR A 240 21.28 -5.49 10.29
N TRP A 241 20.93 -4.23 10.57
CA TRP A 241 21.22 -3.12 9.66
C TRP A 241 22.73 -2.86 9.48
N TYR A 242 23.57 -3.36 10.38
CA TYR A 242 25.03 -3.27 10.31
C TYR A 242 25.69 -4.46 9.60
N GLU A 243 24.90 -5.30 8.95
CA GLU A 243 25.34 -6.56 8.32
C GLU A 243 24.85 -6.68 6.86
N LYS A 244 24.22 -5.62 6.31
CA LYS A 244 23.64 -5.64 4.97
C LYS A 244 23.84 -4.32 4.21
N TYR A 245 23.77 -4.39 2.89
CA TYR A 245 23.67 -3.22 2.03
C TYR A 245 22.21 -2.90 1.76
N ASP A 246 21.83 -1.63 1.90
CA ASP A 246 20.50 -1.13 1.57
C ASP A 246 20.53 0.41 1.48
N LEU A 247 19.41 1.04 1.12
CA LEU A 247 19.24 2.49 1.05
C LEU A 247 18.27 2.98 2.13
N SER A 248 18.46 4.22 2.58
CA SER A 248 17.51 4.92 3.45
C SER A 248 17.33 6.38 3.03
N SER A 249 16.09 6.85 3.15
CA SER A 249 15.70 8.24 2.95
C SER A 249 14.48 8.57 3.83
N THR A 250 14.27 9.85 4.12
CA THR A 250 13.17 10.30 4.98
C THR A 250 12.62 11.65 4.54
N ASP A 251 11.41 11.97 5.01
CA ASP A 251 10.78 13.29 4.95
C ASP A 251 11.65 14.39 5.55
N MET A 252 12.34 14.08 6.65
CA MET A 252 12.97 15.06 7.53
C MET A 252 14.14 15.82 6.89
N HIS A 253 14.84 15.21 5.92
CA HIS A 253 16.01 15.79 5.27
C HIS A 253 16.18 15.30 3.83
N PRO A 254 16.86 16.05 2.95
CA PRO A 254 16.96 15.73 1.53
C PRO A 254 18.02 14.68 1.19
N PHE A 255 18.63 14.01 2.17
CA PHE A 255 19.69 13.05 1.91
C PHE A 255 19.17 11.63 1.65
N ILE A 256 19.80 10.97 0.67
CA ILE A 256 19.83 9.51 0.55
C ILE A 256 21.18 9.03 1.10
N HIS A 257 21.15 7.98 1.91
CA HIS A 257 22.35 7.33 2.43
C HIS A 257 22.19 5.81 2.41
N SER A 258 23.31 5.10 2.60
CA SER A 258 23.33 3.63 2.59
C SER A 258 23.37 3.03 4.00
N PHE A 259 22.91 1.79 4.11
CA PHE A 259 23.37 0.84 5.11
C PHE A 259 24.58 0.08 4.56
N ASN A 260 25.53 -0.25 5.42
CA ASN A 260 26.75 -0.94 5.06
C ASN A 260 27.08 -2.01 6.10
N PRO A 261 27.47 -3.23 5.69
CA PRO A 261 27.94 -4.25 6.60
C PRO A 261 29.26 -3.81 7.23
N ALA A 262 29.27 -3.68 8.56
CA ALA A 262 30.49 -3.56 9.35
C ALA A 262 31.21 -4.92 9.46
N ILE A 263 30.42 -6.00 9.46
CA ILE A 263 30.86 -7.40 9.42
C ILE A 263 29.96 -8.20 8.48
N ALA A 264 30.39 -9.40 8.10
CA ALA A 264 29.49 -10.36 7.45
C ALA A 264 28.37 -10.77 8.42
N PRO A 265 27.14 -11.08 7.93
CA PRO A 265 26.07 -11.62 8.75
C PRO A 265 26.56 -12.81 9.60
N PRO A 266 26.48 -12.72 10.94
CA PRO A 266 27.00 -13.75 11.83
C PRO A 266 26.08 -14.99 11.88
N TRP A 267 26.65 -16.13 12.30
CA TRP A 267 25.94 -17.41 12.38
C TRP A 267 25.31 -17.83 11.04
N GLN A 268 23.99 -17.99 11.02
CA GLN A 268 23.20 -18.36 9.83
C GLN A 268 22.27 -17.21 9.40
N THR A 269 22.50 -15.98 9.90
CA THR A 269 21.68 -14.84 9.51
C THR A 269 21.87 -14.53 8.02
N LYS A 270 20.80 -14.06 7.38
CA LYS A 270 20.82 -13.65 5.98
C LYS A 270 20.18 -12.28 5.82
N THR A 271 20.62 -11.51 4.83
CA THR A 271 19.92 -10.28 4.48
C THR A 271 18.52 -10.63 3.96
N ASP A 272 17.55 -9.72 4.10
CA ASP A 272 16.20 -9.95 3.59
C ASP A 272 16.24 -10.25 2.07
N PHE A 273 17.11 -9.55 1.33
CA PHE A 273 17.34 -9.77 -0.09
C PHE A 273 17.78 -11.21 -0.40
N GLU A 274 18.74 -11.74 0.36
CA GLU A 274 19.22 -13.11 0.18
C GLU A 274 18.15 -14.13 0.57
N LEU A 275 17.43 -13.90 1.67
CA LEU A 275 16.33 -14.76 2.13
C LEU A 275 15.27 -14.92 1.03
N PHE A 276 14.75 -13.82 0.50
CA PHE A 276 13.72 -13.86 -0.56
C PHE A 276 14.26 -14.40 -1.88
N GLY A 277 15.54 -14.15 -2.21
CA GLY A 277 16.19 -14.77 -3.36
C GLY A 277 16.25 -16.30 -3.26
N LEU A 278 16.62 -16.83 -2.09
CA LEU A 278 16.65 -18.28 -1.83
C LEU A 278 15.25 -18.89 -1.85
N MET A 279 14.25 -18.19 -1.29
CA MET A 279 12.85 -18.62 -1.38
C MET A 279 12.37 -18.65 -2.83
N ALA A 280 12.66 -17.62 -3.62
CA ALA A 280 12.31 -17.57 -5.04
C ALA A 280 12.95 -18.71 -5.84
N GLN A 281 14.19 -19.09 -5.50
CA GLN A 281 14.88 -20.22 -6.11
C GLN A 281 14.16 -21.53 -5.81
N ARG A 282 13.92 -21.83 -4.53
CA ARG A 282 13.25 -23.06 -4.12
C ARG A 282 11.81 -23.13 -4.63
N PHE A 283 11.09 -22.00 -4.59
CA PHE A 283 9.75 -21.92 -5.13
C PHE A 283 9.72 -22.22 -6.64
N GLY A 284 10.65 -21.66 -7.41
CA GLY A 284 10.75 -21.92 -8.86
C GLY A 284 11.02 -23.40 -9.19
N GLU A 285 11.88 -24.06 -8.40
CA GLU A 285 12.14 -25.50 -8.52
C GLU A 285 10.84 -26.32 -8.40
N PHE A 286 10.05 -26.10 -7.35
CA PHE A 286 8.76 -26.79 -7.16
C PHE A 286 7.70 -26.36 -8.18
N ALA A 287 7.68 -25.08 -8.56
CA ALA A 287 6.71 -24.55 -9.50
C ALA A 287 6.83 -25.17 -10.90
N THR A 288 7.98 -25.74 -11.27
CA THR A 288 8.16 -26.48 -12.52
C THR A 288 7.16 -27.63 -12.65
N GLU A 289 6.89 -28.34 -11.56
CA GLU A 289 5.95 -29.46 -11.55
C GLU A 289 4.51 -28.99 -11.29
N HIS A 290 4.32 -28.04 -10.37
CA HIS A 290 2.98 -27.74 -9.83
C HIS A 290 2.26 -26.56 -10.48
N LEU A 291 2.98 -25.62 -11.12
CA LEU A 291 2.38 -24.38 -11.62
C LEU A 291 2.69 -24.10 -13.09
N GLY A 292 3.95 -24.26 -13.50
CA GLY A 292 4.41 -23.88 -14.84
C GLY A 292 4.23 -22.38 -15.13
N VAL A 293 4.05 -22.05 -16.40
CA VAL A 293 3.68 -20.69 -16.82
C VAL A 293 2.15 -20.57 -16.81
N ARG A 294 1.61 -19.59 -16.09
CA ARG A 294 0.16 -19.39 -15.95
C ARG A 294 -0.25 -17.97 -16.30
N ARG A 295 -1.48 -17.81 -16.75
CA ARG A 295 -2.15 -16.50 -16.86
C ARG A 295 -2.93 -16.25 -15.59
N ASP A 296 -2.71 -15.10 -14.98
CA ASP A 296 -3.35 -14.70 -13.73
C ASP A 296 -4.23 -13.48 -13.92
N LEU A 297 -5.48 -13.58 -13.48
CA LEU A 297 -6.39 -12.45 -13.46
C LEU A 297 -6.17 -11.58 -12.22
N VAL A 298 -5.83 -10.31 -12.43
CA VAL A 298 -5.60 -9.34 -11.37
C VAL A 298 -6.65 -8.23 -11.44
N ALA A 299 -7.46 -8.13 -10.39
CA ALA A 299 -8.38 -7.02 -10.19
C ALA A 299 -7.65 -5.82 -9.56
N THR A 300 -7.53 -4.74 -10.30
CA THR A 300 -6.84 -3.51 -9.85
C THR A 300 -7.88 -2.42 -9.60
N PRO A 301 -7.87 -1.75 -8.44
CA PRO A 301 -8.79 -0.65 -8.21
C PRO A 301 -8.49 0.51 -9.17
N LEU A 302 -9.49 1.37 -9.36
CA LEU A 302 -9.41 2.58 -10.16
C LEU A 302 -8.35 3.51 -9.55
N GLN A 303 -7.29 3.77 -10.32
CA GLN A 303 -6.09 4.41 -9.79
C GLN A 303 -6.16 5.93 -9.84
N HIS A 304 -5.78 6.57 -8.73
CA HIS A 304 -5.39 7.98 -8.76
C HIS A 304 -4.21 8.20 -9.72
N ASP A 305 -4.00 9.44 -10.18
CA ASP A 305 -2.98 9.81 -11.18
C ASP A 305 -3.10 9.09 -12.54
N THR A 306 -4.28 8.54 -12.82
CA THR A 306 -4.66 7.99 -14.12
C THR A 306 -6.03 8.52 -14.53
N ALA A 307 -6.47 8.23 -15.76
CA ALA A 307 -7.82 8.59 -16.20
C ALA A 307 -8.94 7.99 -15.32
N ASP A 308 -8.65 6.90 -14.59
CA ASP A 308 -9.60 6.21 -13.73
C ASP A 308 -10.12 7.10 -12.59
N ALA A 309 -9.35 8.10 -12.17
CA ALA A 309 -9.76 9.05 -11.13
C ALA A 309 -11.05 9.83 -11.50
N MET A 310 -11.47 9.78 -12.77
CA MET A 310 -12.69 10.41 -13.29
C MET A 310 -13.89 9.45 -13.41
N ALA A 311 -13.77 8.23 -12.89
CA ALA A 311 -14.78 7.17 -13.03
C ALA A 311 -16.12 7.44 -12.30
N THR A 312 -16.15 8.38 -11.35
CA THR A 312 -17.37 8.82 -10.65
C THR A 312 -17.71 10.28 -11.02
N PRO A 313 -18.33 10.54 -12.19
CA PRO A 313 -18.65 11.89 -12.63
C PRO A 313 -19.46 12.67 -11.59
N LYS A 314 -19.03 13.91 -11.30
CA LYS A 314 -19.68 14.81 -10.33
C LYS A 314 -19.83 14.22 -8.92
N GLY A 315 -19.01 13.23 -8.57
CA GLY A 315 -19.09 12.56 -7.27
C GLY A 315 -20.36 11.76 -7.04
N ARG A 316 -21.15 11.49 -8.09
CA ARG A 316 -22.45 10.80 -7.98
C ARG A 316 -22.30 9.30 -8.07
N VAL A 317 -22.64 8.62 -6.99
CA VAL A 317 -22.63 7.16 -6.87
C VAL A 317 -23.93 6.65 -7.47
N THR A 318 -23.83 5.88 -8.54
CA THR A 318 -24.99 5.32 -9.25
C THR A 318 -24.84 3.82 -9.40
N ASP A 319 -25.96 3.12 -9.44
CA ASP A 319 -25.97 1.72 -9.81
C ASP A 319 -25.87 1.62 -11.33
N ALA A 320 -24.82 0.96 -11.79
CA ALA A 320 -24.47 0.87 -13.20
C ALA A 320 -24.01 -0.57 -13.50
N PRO A 321 -24.18 -1.05 -14.76
CA PRO A 321 -23.67 -2.35 -15.17
C PRO A 321 -22.17 -2.49 -14.89
N LEU A 322 -21.72 -3.73 -14.69
CA LEU A 322 -20.32 -4.06 -14.47
C LEU A 322 -19.48 -3.78 -15.73
N VAL A 323 -18.63 -2.77 -15.67
CA VAL A 323 -17.71 -2.37 -16.73
C VAL A 323 -16.30 -2.26 -16.12
N PRO A 324 -15.41 -3.23 -16.39
CA PRO A 324 -14.05 -3.23 -15.87
C PRO A 324 -13.31 -1.90 -16.11
N GLY A 325 -12.81 -1.29 -15.04
CA GLY A 325 -12.10 -0.02 -15.12
C GLY A 325 -12.99 1.23 -15.17
N VAL A 326 -14.31 1.08 -15.01
CA VAL A 326 -15.25 2.21 -14.91
C VAL A 326 -16.14 2.07 -13.67
N THR A 327 -16.90 0.98 -13.58
CA THR A 327 -17.88 0.75 -12.49
C THR A 327 -17.51 -0.42 -11.59
N MET A 328 -16.38 -1.06 -11.87
CA MET A 328 -15.77 -2.15 -11.10
C MET A 328 -14.23 -2.10 -11.28
N PRO A 329 -13.44 -2.90 -10.54
CA PRO A 329 -11.99 -2.97 -10.74
C PRO A 329 -11.60 -3.22 -12.20
N LYS A 330 -10.45 -2.70 -12.62
CA LYS A 330 -9.81 -3.13 -13.86
C LYS A 330 -9.44 -4.60 -13.75
N LEU A 331 -9.75 -5.38 -14.78
CA LEU A 331 -9.38 -6.79 -14.86
C LEU A 331 -8.23 -6.94 -15.85
N ALA A 332 -7.02 -7.15 -15.35
CA ALA A 332 -5.82 -7.32 -16.14
C ALA A 332 -5.33 -8.77 -16.08
N VAL A 333 -4.85 -9.30 -17.20
CA VAL A 333 -4.23 -10.63 -17.25
C VAL A 333 -2.71 -10.46 -17.20
N VAL A 334 -2.06 -11.12 -16.24
CA VAL A 334 -0.61 -11.10 -16.03
C VAL A 334 -0.07 -12.51 -16.26
N GLU A 335 0.89 -12.65 -17.17
CA GLU A 335 1.61 -13.93 -17.33
C GLU A 335 2.66 -14.11 -16.23
N ARG A 336 2.57 -15.24 -15.53
CA ARG A 336 3.46 -15.63 -14.44
C ARG A 336 4.26 -16.85 -14.85
N ASP A 337 5.54 -16.65 -15.07
CA ASP A 337 6.51 -17.73 -15.26
C ASP A 337 7.08 -18.11 -13.89
N TYR A 338 6.34 -18.95 -13.18
CA TYR A 338 6.72 -19.39 -11.84
C TYR A 338 8.03 -20.20 -11.81
N PRO A 339 8.32 -21.11 -12.77
CA PRO A 339 9.59 -21.85 -12.81
C PRO A 339 10.82 -20.93 -12.83
N ASN A 340 10.75 -19.81 -13.55
CA ASN A 340 11.86 -18.87 -13.66
C ASN A 340 11.79 -17.70 -12.66
N LEU A 341 11.08 -17.85 -11.54
CA LEU A 341 10.89 -16.77 -10.56
C LEU A 341 12.23 -16.20 -10.04
N PHE A 342 13.20 -17.05 -9.72
CA PHE A 342 14.52 -16.61 -9.27
C PHE A 342 15.33 -15.89 -10.36
N ASP A 343 15.24 -16.37 -11.60
CA ASP A 343 15.90 -15.74 -12.74
C ASP A 343 15.31 -14.35 -13.03
N ARG A 344 14.00 -14.17 -12.82
CA ARG A 344 13.34 -12.87 -12.83
C ARG A 344 13.76 -11.99 -11.64
N TRP A 345 13.77 -12.52 -10.41
CA TRP A 345 14.20 -11.80 -9.20
C TRP A 345 15.59 -11.17 -9.35
N ARG A 346 16.52 -11.91 -9.98
CA ARG A 346 17.93 -11.53 -10.11
C ARG A 346 18.26 -10.76 -11.39
N SER A 347 17.27 -10.30 -12.15
CA SER A 347 17.52 -9.55 -13.39
C SER A 347 16.44 -8.51 -13.71
N LEU A 348 16.83 -7.43 -14.39
CA LEU A 348 15.88 -6.39 -14.81
C LEU A 348 15.04 -6.90 -15.97
N GLY A 349 13.73 -6.92 -15.77
CA GLY A 349 12.75 -7.32 -16.75
C GLY A 349 12.57 -6.33 -17.91
N PRO A 350 12.00 -6.80 -19.03
CA PRO A 350 11.92 -6.04 -20.28
C PRO A 350 10.90 -4.91 -20.26
N LEU A 351 9.93 -4.91 -19.33
CA LEU A 351 8.86 -3.91 -19.30
C LEU A 351 9.36 -2.51 -18.97
N THR A 352 10.48 -2.40 -18.24
CA THR A 352 11.15 -1.12 -17.98
C THR A 352 11.48 -0.42 -19.30
N GLN A 353 12.08 -1.14 -20.26
CA GLN A 353 12.42 -0.60 -21.58
C GLN A 353 11.19 -0.46 -22.48
N LYS A 354 10.31 -1.46 -22.49
CA LYS A 354 9.15 -1.51 -23.40
C LYS A 354 8.08 -0.46 -23.05
N LEU A 355 7.72 -0.38 -21.77
CA LEU A 355 6.59 0.42 -21.29
C LEU A 355 7.02 1.71 -20.60
N GLY A 356 8.27 1.81 -20.14
CA GLY A 356 8.73 2.93 -19.31
C GLY A 356 8.32 2.78 -17.85
N LEU A 357 8.57 3.81 -17.06
CA LEU A 357 8.33 3.86 -15.61
C LEU A 357 7.28 4.93 -15.33
N THR A 358 6.11 4.58 -14.79
CA THR A 358 5.04 5.55 -14.56
C THR A 358 4.92 5.86 -13.07
N THR A 359 5.07 7.14 -12.71
CA THR A 359 4.90 7.63 -11.34
C THR A 359 4.19 8.98 -11.40
N LYS A 360 3.10 9.13 -10.64
CA LYS A 360 2.32 10.37 -10.53
C LYS A 360 1.90 10.99 -11.87
N GLY A 361 1.43 10.15 -12.80
CA GLY A 361 0.95 10.55 -14.12
C GLY A 361 2.04 10.89 -15.15
N ILE A 362 3.32 10.72 -14.81
CA ILE A 362 4.48 10.95 -15.69
C ILE A 362 5.09 9.59 -16.04
N THR A 363 5.42 9.37 -17.32
CA THR A 363 6.03 8.11 -17.79
C THR A 363 7.44 8.34 -18.31
N TYR A 364 8.43 7.91 -17.54
CA TYR A 364 9.83 8.05 -17.86
C TYR A 364 10.31 6.99 -18.87
N ARG A 365 11.20 7.42 -19.78
CA ARG A 365 11.91 6.58 -20.74
C ARG A 365 13.38 6.53 -20.34
N ALA A 366 13.85 5.34 -19.96
CA ALA A 366 15.10 5.13 -19.23
C ALA A 366 16.13 4.27 -20.01
N GLU A 367 16.08 4.27 -21.34
CA GLU A 367 17.01 3.50 -22.19
C GLU A 367 18.49 3.81 -21.89
N PRO A 368 18.91 5.09 -21.73
CA PRO A 368 20.30 5.40 -21.37
C PRO A 368 20.71 4.82 -20.00
N GLU A 369 19.81 4.83 -19.03
CA GLU A 369 20.03 4.30 -17.69
C GLU A 369 20.15 2.78 -17.71
N ILE A 370 19.28 2.11 -18.47
CA ILE A 370 19.35 0.66 -18.64
C ILE A 370 20.70 0.27 -19.28
N GLU A 371 21.17 1.02 -20.28
CA GLU A 371 22.48 0.77 -20.89
C GLU A 371 23.65 1.06 -19.95
N LYS A 372 23.53 2.07 -19.09
CA LYS A 372 24.49 2.29 -18.00
C LYS A 372 24.49 1.11 -17.03
N LEU A 373 23.32 0.63 -16.62
CA LEU A 373 23.19 -0.50 -15.71
C LEU A 373 23.75 -1.80 -16.32
N ARG A 374 23.61 -2.04 -17.63
CA ARG A 374 24.28 -3.17 -18.31
C ARG A 374 25.79 -3.14 -18.12
N ARG A 375 26.39 -1.94 -18.17
CA ARG A 375 27.84 -1.75 -17.97
C ARG A 375 28.26 -1.87 -16.51
N VAL A 376 27.48 -1.30 -15.59
CA VAL A 376 27.84 -1.24 -14.16
C VAL A 376 27.51 -2.55 -13.42
N ASN A 377 26.30 -3.09 -13.63
CA ASN A 377 25.87 -4.33 -12.98
C ASN A 377 26.27 -5.59 -13.77
N GLY A 378 26.63 -5.42 -15.04
CA GLY A 378 26.81 -6.53 -15.98
C GLY A 378 25.46 -7.08 -16.47
N THR A 379 25.56 -8.04 -17.38
CA THR A 379 24.39 -8.73 -17.96
C THR A 379 24.36 -10.21 -17.57
N VAL A 380 23.16 -10.79 -17.54
CA VAL A 380 22.94 -12.21 -17.31
C VAL A 380 23.66 -12.99 -18.43
N PRO A 381 24.55 -13.95 -18.10
CA PRO A 381 25.43 -14.56 -19.09
C PRO A 381 24.76 -15.63 -19.95
N SER A 382 23.75 -16.33 -19.44
CA SER A 382 23.09 -17.46 -20.10
C SER A 382 21.69 -17.69 -19.54
N GLY A 383 20.92 -18.59 -20.16
CA GLY A 383 19.54 -18.90 -19.78
C GLY A 383 18.52 -18.04 -20.52
N PRO A 384 17.22 -18.14 -20.17
CA PRO A 384 16.12 -17.51 -20.89
C PRO A 384 16.19 -15.98 -20.91
N TYR A 385 16.93 -15.38 -19.96
CA TYR A 385 17.06 -13.94 -19.79
C TYR A 385 18.48 -13.43 -20.03
N ALA A 386 19.28 -14.18 -20.79
CA ALA A 386 20.62 -13.75 -21.18
C ALA A 386 20.60 -12.35 -21.83
N GLY A 387 21.52 -11.48 -21.42
CA GLY A 387 21.57 -10.08 -21.87
C GLY A 387 20.80 -9.08 -21.00
N ASN A 388 19.88 -9.53 -20.13
CA ASN A 388 19.23 -8.64 -19.16
C ASN A 388 20.24 -8.09 -18.14
N VAL A 389 19.97 -6.91 -17.58
CA VAL A 389 20.80 -6.33 -16.50
C VAL A 389 20.75 -7.26 -15.27
N ARG A 390 21.90 -7.52 -14.64
CA ARG A 390 21.95 -8.30 -13.39
C ARG A 390 21.47 -7.48 -12.20
N LEU A 391 20.62 -8.08 -11.37
CA LEU A 391 20.14 -7.59 -10.08
C LEU A 391 20.34 -8.67 -9.00
N ASP A 392 21.42 -9.45 -9.11
CA ASP A 392 21.72 -10.63 -8.27
C ASP A 392 22.47 -10.31 -6.98
N SER A 393 22.53 -9.04 -6.61
CA SER A 393 22.97 -8.59 -5.29
C SER A 393 22.19 -7.36 -4.85
N ASP A 394 22.07 -7.18 -3.54
CA ASP A 394 21.45 -6.02 -2.90
C ASP A 394 22.02 -4.68 -3.43
N LYS A 395 23.35 -4.58 -3.60
CA LYS A 395 23.99 -3.40 -4.22
C LYS A 395 23.50 -3.12 -5.64
N ARG A 396 23.33 -4.15 -6.46
CA ARG A 396 22.90 -3.98 -7.86
C ARG A 396 21.43 -3.55 -7.94
N ALA A 397 20.60 -4.06 -7.04
CA ALA A 397 19.24 -3.55 -6.84
C ALA A 397 19.25 -2.08 -6.39
N CYS A 398 20.10 -1.72 -5.43
CA CYS A 398 20.27 -0.32 -5.00
C CYS A 398 20.73 0.61 -6.14
N GLU A 399 21.69 0.17 -6.96
CA GLU A 399 22.13 0.91 -8.16
C GLU A 399 20.99 1.08 -9.18
N MET A 400 20.16 0.06 -9.39
CA MET A 400 18.95 0.18 -10.23
C MET A 400 17.99 1.23 -9.65
N ILE A 401 17.69 1.17 -8.35
CA ILE A 401 16.77 2.11 -7.69
C ILE A 401 17.25 3.55 -7.89
N LEU A 402 18.54 3.80 -7.67
CA LEU A 402 19.13 5.13 -7.84
C LEU A 402 19.16 5.58 -9.31
N ALA A 403 19.50 4.68 -10.23
CA ALA A 403 19.57 5.00 -11.66
C ALA A 403 18.21 5.34 -12.26
N LEU A 404 17.13 4.72 -11.77
CA LEU A 404 15.78 4.78 -12.34
C LEU A 404 14.83 5.76 -11.64
N SER A 405 15.33 6.68 -10.82
CA SER A 405 14.52 7.72 -10.17
C SER A 405 15.03 9.12 -10.48
N GLY A 406 14.12 10.07 -10.72
CA GLY A 406 14.46 11.48 -10.94
C GLY A 406 15.12 12.12 -9.72
N THR A 407 14.77 11.73 -8.49
CA THR A 407 15.44 12.29 -7.29
C THR A 407 16.93 11.94 -7.17
N SER A 408 17.41 10.96 -7.93
CA SER A 408 18.80 10.49 -7.90
C SER A 408 19.48 10.52 -9.27
N ASN A 409 18.73 10.78 -10.34
CA ASN A 409 19.23 10.91 -11.71
C ASN A 409 18.63 12.15 -12.37
N GLY A 410 19.50 13.15 -12.61
CA GLY A 410 19.11 14.44 -13.14
C GLY A 410 18.49 14.37 -14.53
N ARG A 411 18.94 13.45 -15.39
CA ARG A 411 18.36 13.26 -16.72
C ARG A 411 16.88 12.85 -16.63
N LEU A 412 16.56 11.94 -15.69
CA LEU A 412 15.18 11.53 -15.45
C LEU A 412 14.37 12.65 -14.80
N ALA A 413 14.95 13.41 -13.86
CA ALA A 413 14.27 14.58 -13.28
C ALA A 413 13.90 15.61 -14.37
N THR A 414 14.86 15.96 -15.23
CA THR A 414 14.64 16.89 -16.35
C THR A 414 13.61 16.35 -17.34
N GLN A 415 13.71 15.08 -17.75
CA GLN A 415 12.70 14.44 -18.60
C GLN A 415 11.30 14.50 -17.98
N GLY A 416 11.18 14.19 -16.69
CA GLY A 416 9.89 14.24 -16.00
C GLY A 416 9.30 15.64 -15.97
N PHE A 417 10.13 16.67 -15.70
CA PHE A 417 9.65 18.04 -15.75
C PHE A 417 9.24 18.45 -17.15
N LEU A 418 10.01 18.13 -18.19
CA LEU A 418 9.64 18.41 -19.59
C LEU A 418 8.27 17.81 -19.94
N GLN A 419 8.01 16.56 -19.55
CA GLN A 419 6.69 15.95 -19.75
C GLN A 419 5.59 16.66 -18.93
N LEU A 420 5.91 17.10 -17.72
CA LEU A 420 4.97 17.89 -16.92
C LEU A 420 4.71 19.28 -17.55
N GLU A 421 5.67 19.88 -18.23
CA GLU A 421 5.46 21.11 -19.01
C GLU A 421 4.48 20.88 -20.16
N GLU A 422 4.55 19.74 -20.85
CA GLU A 422 3.58 19.38 -21.91
C GLU A 422 2.16 19.28 -21.36
N HIS A 423 1.99 18.71 -20.16
CA HIS A 423 0.67 18.55 -19.53
C HIS A 423 0.09 19.88 -19.02
N THR A 424 0.95 20.79 -18.54
CA THR A 424 0.53 21.98 -17.79
C THR A 424 0.66 23.29 -18.57
N GLY A 425 1.48 23.32 -19.62
CA GLY A 425 1.90 24.53 -20.32
C GLY A 425 2.83 25.45 -19.50
N GLN A 426 3.30 25.02 -18.34
CA GLN A 426 4.17 25.81 -17.45
C GLN A 426 5.64 25.39 -17.60
N LYS A 427 6.57 26.34 -17.57
CA LYS A 427 8.01 26.04 -17.58
C LYS A 427 8.48 25.63 -16.18
N MET A 428 9.05 24.44 -16.05
CA MET A 428 9.51 23.80 -14.82
C MET A 428 10.79 22.98 -14.98
N ALA A 429 11.23 22.64 -16.20
CA ALA A 429 12.43 21.82 -16.43
C ALA A 429 13.70 22.44 -15.85
N PHE A 430 13.79 23.77 -15.83
CA PHE A 430 14.88 24.53 -15.21
C PHE A 430 15.14 24.15 -13.73
N LEU A 431 14.15 23.58 -13.02
CA LEU A 431 14.29 23.10 -11.65
C LEU A 431 15.30 21.95 -11.51
N ALA A 432 15.55 21.21 -12.59
CA ALA A 432 16.45 20.06 -12.64
C ALA A 432 17.58 20.18 -13.70
N GLU A 433 17.44 21.07 -14.70
CA GLU A 433 18.40 21.21 -15.82
C GLU A 433 19.86 21.41 -15.38
N GLU A 434 20.12 22.23 -14.36
CA GLU A 434 21.49 22.45 -13.83
C GLU A 434 22.13 21.14 -13.28
N HIS A 435 21.29 20.17 -12.95
CA HIS A 435 21.69 18.86 -12.45
C HIS A 435 21.50 17.73 -13.47
N GLU A 436 21.19 18.00 -14.74
CA GLU A 436 20.84 16.95 -15.72
C GLU A 436 21.92 15.86 -15.84
N GLY A 437 23.20 16.24 -15.80
CA GLY A 437 24.33 15.30 -15.81
C GLY A 437 24.61 14.58 -14.48
N SER A 438 23.93 14.95 -13.39
CA SER A 438 24.15 14.42 -12.04
C SER A 438 23.48 13.06 -11.89
N GLN A 439 24.24 12.09 -11.40
CA GLN A 439 23.74 10.74 -11.12
C GLN A 439 24.33 10.26 -9.79
N ILE A 440 23.46 10.03 -8.81
CA ILE A 440 23.82 9.46 -7.51
C ILE A 440 24.01 7.96 -7.69
N THR A 441 25.17 7.43 -7.33
CA THR A 441 25.45 5.99 -7.33
C THR A 441 25.42 5.43 -5.91
N PHE A 442 25.39 4.09 -5.78
CA PHE A 442 25.49 3.45 -4.47
C PHE A 442 26.84 3.78 -3.82
N ALA A 443 27.93 3.76 -4.61
CA ALA A 443 29.26 4.15 -4.13
C ALA A 443 29.30 5.57 -3.55
N ASP A 444 28.60 6.54 -4.17
CA ASP A 444 28.53 7.90 -3.66
C ASP A 444 27.92 7.96 -2.26
N VAL A 445 26.77 7.28 -2.07
CA VAL A 445 26.05 7.28 -0.79
C VAL A 445 26.69 6.39 0.28
N GLN A 446 27.69 5.59 -0.07
CA GLN A 446 28.57 4.91 0.88
C GLN A 446 29.66 5.84 1.42
N VAL A 447 30.21 6.71 0.56
CA VAL A 447 31.25 7.67 0.93
C VAL A 447 30.67 8.82 1.75
N GLN A 448 29.54 9.38 1.30
CA GLN A 448 28.89 10.50 1.96
C GLN A 448 27.39 10.55 1.59
N PRO A 449 26.47 10.83 2.53
CA PRO A 449 25.07 11.09 2.20
C PRO A 449 24.93 12.13 1.09
N ARG A 450 24.11 11.84 0.09
CA ARG A 450 23.92 12.70 -1.09
C ARG A 450 22.57 13.38 -1.03
N SER A 451 22.55 14.68 -1.25
CA SER A 451 21.29 15.42 -1.39
C SER A 451 20.59 14.99 -2.68
N VAL A 452 19.28 14.83 -2.63
CA VAL A 452 18.46 14.54 -3.81
C VAL A 452 18.38 15.71 -4.77
N ILE A 453 17.96 15.39 -5.99
CA ILE A 453 17.63 16.32 -7.06
C ILE A 453 16.13 16.64 -6.98
N THR A 454 15.77 17.91 -7.22
CA THR A 454 14.37 18.31 -7.40
C THR A 454 13.75 17.49 -8.54
N SER A 455 12.61 16.83 -8.28
CA SER A 455 11.96 15.92 -9.24
C SER A 455 10.44 16.11 -9.18
N PRO A 456 9.70 15.95 -10.29
CA PRO A 456 8.23 16.00 -10.27
C PRO A 456 7.60 14.80 -9.55
N GLU A 457 8.40 13.82 -9.12
CA GLU A 457 8.01 12.80 -8.14
C GLU A 457 7.54 13.44 -6.82
N TRP A 458 7.95 14.68 -6.51
CA TRP A 458 7.57 15.42 -5.31
C TRP A 458 7.06 16.82 -5.65
N SER A 459 6.44 17.48 -4.67
CA SER A 459 5.82 18.79 -4.86
C SER A 459 6.67 19.96 -4.35
N GLY A 460 7.76 19.69 -3.63
CA GLY A 460 8.69 20.71 -3.16
C GLY A 460 9.93 20.81 -4.05
N SER A 461 10.75 21.81 -3.76
CA SER A 461 11.96 22.12 -4.53
C SER A 461 13.15 22.37 -3.60
N GLU A 462 14.30 21.82 -3.96
CA GLU A 462 15.62 22.09 -3.40
C GLU A 462 16.47 22.96 -4.35
N HIS A 463 15.91 23.34 -5.50
CA HIS A 463 16.58 24.15 -6.53
C HIS A 463 17.07 25.50 -5.96
N GLY A 464 18.24 25.95 -6.41
CA GLY A 464 18.87 27.19 -5.92
C GLY A 464 19.36 27.13 -4.48
N GLY A 465 19.48 25.94 -3.87
CA GLY A 465 19.99 25.73 -2.51
C GLY A 465 18.98 26.05 -1.39
N ARG A 466 17.70 26.26 -1.73
CA ARG A 466 16.64 26.46 -0.74
C ARG A 466 16.38 25.17 0.06
N ARG A 467 15.74 25.32 1.23
CA ARG A 467 15.21 24.16 1.96
C ARG A 467 13.91 23.67 1.32
N TYR A 468 13.72 22.36 1.28
CA TYR A 468 12.47 21.76 0.78
C TYR A 468 11.27 22.31 1.54
N THR A 469 10.21 22.67 0.83
CA THR A 469 8.87 22.89 1.37
C THR A 469 7.86 22.24 0.44
N ALA A 470 6.91 21.47 0.99
CA ALA A 470 5.92 20.79 0.17
C ALA A 470 5.04 21.81 -0.58
N PHE A 471 4.69 21.47 -1.81
CA PHE A 471 3.87 22.29 -2.71
C PHE A 471 4.50 23.60 -3.21
N ALA A 472 5.81 23.81 -3.02
CA ALA A 472 6.52 24.94 -3.64
C ALA A 472 6.31 24.97 -5.16
N ILE A 473 6.42 23.81 -5.83
CA ILE A 473 6.23 23.71 -7.28
C ILE A 473 4.80 24.07 -7.67
N ASN A 474 3.81 23.64 -6.87
CA ASN A 474 2.41 23.97 -7.13
C ASN A 474 2.12 25.47 -7.04
N VAL A 475 2.68 26.13 -6.03
CA VAL A 475 2.42 27.56 -5.78
C VAL A 475 3.23 28.46 -6.72
N GLU A 476 4.53 28.18 -6.88
CA GLU A 476 5.46 29.05 -7.60
C GLU A 476 5.46 28.82 -9.12
N HIS A 477 5.08 27.62 -9.57
CA HIS A 477 5.09 27.24 -10.98
C HIS A 477 3.71 26.81 -11.50
N LEU A 478 2.66 27.12 -10.76
CA LEU A 478 1.26 26.88 -11.15
C LEU A 478 0.95 25.43 -11.52
N LYS A 479 1.72 24.46 -10.99
CA LYS A 479 1.42 23.03 -11.12
C LYS A 479 0.10 22.74 -10.39
N PRO A 480 -0.95 22.22 -11.06
CA PRO A 480 -2.18 21.86 -10.39
C PRO A 480 -1.97 20.83 -9.29
N TRP A 481 -2.77 20.92 -8.23
CA TRP A 481 -2.94 19.81 -7.30
C TRP A 481 -3.75 18.73 -8.00
N HIS A 482 -3.47 17.46 -7.71
CA HIS A 482 -4.19 16.34 -8.30
C HIS A 482 -5.52 16.16 -7.54
N THR A 483 -6.40 17.14 -7.69
CA THR A 483 -7.74 17.20 -7.11
C THR A 483 -8.73 17.56 -8.23
N LEU A 484 -10.02 17.33 -7.99
CA LEU A 484 -11.08 17.64 -8.95
C LEU A 484 -11.00 19.09 -9.50
N THR A 485 -10.63 20.04 -8.64
CA THR A 485 -10.56 21.47 -8.99
C THR A 485 -9.19 21.93 -9.51
N GLY A 486 -8.18 21.05 -9.49
CA GLY A 486 -6.79 21.42 -9.75
C GLY A 486 -6.15 22.27 -8.62
N ARG A 487 -6.84 22.44 -7.49
CA ARG A 487 -6.50 23.35 -6.39
C ARG A 487 -6.55 22.63 -5.04
N GLN A 488 -6.10 23.29 -3.98
CA GLN A 488 -6.33 22.80 -2.62
C GLN A 488 -7.85 22.72 -2.39
N HIS A 489 -8.37 21.49 -2.26
CA HIS A 489 -9.79 21.17 -2.42
C HIS A 489 -10.52 21.28 -1.07
N PHE A 490 -11.24 22.40 -0.87
CA PHE A 490 -11.90 22.70 0.41
C PHE A 490 -13.26 22.03 0.57
N TYR A 491 -14.03 21.97 -0.52
CA TYR A 491 -15.36 21.38 -0.58
C TYR A 491 -15.29 20.01 -1.26
N LEU A 492 -15.86 18.98 -0.65
CA LEU A 492 -15.89 17.61 -1.19
C LEU A 492 -17.33 17.24 -1.56
N ASP A 493 -17.59 17.07 -2.86
CA ASP A 493 -18.92 16.87 -3.44
C ASP A 493 -19.24 15.41 -3.82
N HIS A 494 -18.45 14.46 -3.31
CA HIS A 494 -18.75 13.04 -3.43
C HIS A 494 -19.96 12.67 -2.55
N ASP A 495 -20.87 11.83 -3.04
CA ASP A 495 -22.11 11.50 -2.32
C ASP A 495 -21.87 11.01 -0.90
N TRP A 496 -20.87 10.14 -0.68
CA TRP A 496 -20.50 9.69 0.67
C TRP A 496 -20.00 10.84 1.57
N MET A 497 -19.26 11.82 1.02
CA MET A 497 -18.81 12.98 1.80
C MET A 497 -19.97 13.92 2.13
N GLU A 498 -20.92 14.10 1.21
CA GLU A 498 -22.15 14.87 1.43
C GLU A 498 -23.03 14.22 2.50
N ASP A 499 -23.24 12.90 2.41
CA ASP A 499 -24.08 12.15 3.34
C ASP A 499 -23.43 12.00 4.73
N LEU A 500 -22.09 11.98 4.83
CA LEU A 500 -21.40 12.14 6.12
C LEU A 500 -21.46 13.58 6.64
N GLY A 501 -21.91 14.56 5.85
CA GLY A 501 -21.88 15.98 6.23
C GLY A 501 -20.46 16.53 6.34
N GLU A 502 -19.51 15.87 5.68
CA GLU A 502 -18.09 16.22 5.69
C GLU A 502 -17.67 16.90 4.37
N SER A 503 -18.61 17.42 3.58
CA SER A 503 -18.29 18.25 2.41
C SER A 503 -17.44 19.45 2.77
N LEU A 504 -17.63 20.04 3.94
CA LEU A 504 -16.79 21.09 4.51
C LEU A 504 -16.11 20.63 5.81
N PRO A 505 -15.00 21.26 6.22
CA PRO A 505 -14.43 21.01 7.54
C PRO A 505 -15.46 21.34 8.63
N ILE A 506 -15.73 20.37 9.50
CA ILE A 506 -16.67 20.49 10.63
C ILE A 506 -16.03 19.95 11.92
N TYR A 507 -16.56 20.35 13.07
CA TYR A 507 -16.23 19.68 14.32
C TYR A 507 -17.00 18.35 14.43
N ARG A 508 -16.28 17.27 14.70
CA ARG A 508 -16.84 16.00 15.15
C ARG A 508 -16.21 15.61 16.48
N PRO A 509 -17.00 15.35 17.56
CA PRO A 509 -16.45 14.90 18.82
C PRO A 509 -15.81 13.52 18.67
N PRO A 510 -14.92 13.09 19.59
CA PRO A 510 -14.53 11.68 19.67
C PRO A 510 -15.78 10.78 19.73
N LEU A 511 -15.69 9.59 19.11
CA LEU A 511 -16.79 8.63 19.11
C LEU A 511 -17.23 8.33 20.55
N ASP A 512 -18.55 8.35 20.77
CA ASP A 512 -19.15 7.99 22.06
C ASP A 512 -19.32 6.47 22.11
N MET A 513 -18.28 5.78 22.58
CA MET A 513 -18.27 4.32 22.65
C MET A 513 -19.36 3.75 23.57
N HIS A 514 -19.83 4.52 24.55
CA HIS A 514 -20.96 4.10 25.38
C HIS A 514 -22.26 4.07 24.57
N ARG A 515 -22.51 5.10 23.76
CA ARG A 515 -23.69 5.15 22.90
C ARG A 515 -23.61 4.12 21.77
N LEU A 516 -22.43 3.92 21.19
CA LEU A 516 -22.26 3.05 20.02
C LEU A 516 -22.19 1.57 20.38
N PHE A 517 -21.50 1.22 21.47
CA PHE A 517 -21.19 -0.17 21.82
C PHE A 517 -21.55 -0.56 23.26
N GLY A 518 -22.14 0.36 24.04
CA GLY A 518 -22.52 0.08 25.42
C GLY A 518 -21.38 0.13 26.44
N ASP A 519 -20.17 0.56 26.02
CA ASP A 519 -18.99 0.69 26.90
C ASP A 519 -19.27 1.52 28.15
N ALA A 520 -18.44 1.36 29.19
CA ALA A 520 -18.57 2.15 30.40
C ALA A 520 -18.39 3.66 30.11
N ARG A 521 -19.34 4.49 30.59
CA ARG A 521 -19.23 5.95 30.50
C ARG A 521 -17.94 6.44 31.15
N LEU A 522 -17.24 7.36 30.50
CA LEU A 522 -16.01 7.96 31.02
C LEU A 522 -16.22 8.52 32.45
N GLY A 523 -15.32 8.18 33.36
CA GLY A 523 -15.39 8.55 34.77
C GLY A 523 -16.29 7.67 35.64
N ARG A 524 -17.03 6.71 35.06
CA ARG A 524 -17.81 5.74 35.83
C ARG A 524 -16.88 4.89 36.71
N THR A 525 -17.28 4.70 37.96
CA THR A 525 -16.61 3.81 38.89
C THR A 525 -17.42 2.53 39.12
N SER A 526 -16.73 1.40 39.25
CA SER A 526 -17.31 0.09 39.57
C SER A 526 -16.42 -0.67 40.55
N ARG A 527 -16.89 -1.85 40.99
CA ARG A 527 -16.11 -2.79 41.79
C ARG A 527 -15.87 -4.04 40.96
N HIS A 528 -14.60 -4.40 40.77
CA HIS A 528 -14.21 -5.69 40.21
C HIS A 528 -14.62 -6.81 41.18
N GLU A 529 -14.78 -8.04 40.67
CA GLU A 529 -15.12 -9.23 41.48
C GLU A 529 -14.11 -9.49 42.62
N SER A 530 -12.85 -9.06 42.45
CA SER A 530 -11.81 -9.11 43.48
C SER A 530 -11.96 -8.05 44.59
N GLY A 531 -12.96 -7.17 44.52
CA GLY A 531 -13.19 -6.05 45.44
C GLY A 531 -12.43 -4.75 45.08
N ALA A 532 -11.55 -4.79 44.08
CA ALA A 532 -10.83 -3.63 43.58
C ALA A 532 -11.76 -2.57 42.98
N THR A 533 -11.43 -1.29 43.13
CA THR A 533 -12.15 -0.20 42.44
C THR A 533 -11.71 -0.12 40.98
N GLU A 534 -12.66 0.04 40.07
CA GLU A 534 -12.43 0.25 38.64
C GLU A 534 -12.93 1.63 38.22
N VAL A 535 -12.29 2.22 37.20
CA VAL A 535 -12.66 3.51 36.62
C VAL A 535 -12.54 3.47 35.10
N ALA A 536 -13.58 3.93 34.39
CA ALA A 536 -13.55 4.07 32.95
C ALA A 536 -12.79 5.33 32.53
N VAL A 537 -11.77 5.19 31.68
CA VAL A 537 -10.90 6.28 31.21
C VAL A 537 -10.66 6.21 29.71
N ARG A 538 -10.14 7.28 29.12
CA ARG A 538 -9.68 7.26 27.72
C ARG A 538 -8.32 6.57 27.63
N TYR A 539 -8.22 5.59 26.75
CA TYR A 539 -6.97 4.92 26.46
C TYR A 539 -6.25 5.60 25.29
N LEU A 540 -5.10 6.23 25.56
CA LEU A 540 -4.27 6.87 24.56
C LEU A 540 -2.93 6.14 24.47
N THR A 541 -2.45 5.89 23.25
CA THR A 541 -1.22 5.14 22.98
C THR A 541 -0.21 6.01 22.22
N PRO A 542 0.27 7.13 22.80
CA PRO A 542 1.34 7.91 22.19
C PRO A 542 2.60 7.06 22.06
N HIS A 543 3.43 7.38 21.07
CA HIS A 543 4.68 6.64 20.86
C HIS A 543 5.61 6.76 22.08
N SER A 544 6.28 5.65 22.39
CA SER A 544 7.20 5.54 23.52
C SER A 544 8.45 6.40 23.33
N LYS A 545 9.00 6.91 24.43
CA LYS A 545 10.31 7.55 24.46
C LYS A 545 11.46 6.55 24.40
N TRP A 546 11.22 5.33 24.88
CA TRP A 546 12.27 4.34 25.18
C TRP A 546 12.51 3.33 24.07
N SER A 547 11.87 3.52 22.92
CA SER A 547 11.83 2.56 21.81
C SER A 547 11.23 3.22 20.57
N ILE A 548 11.62 2.77 19.38
CA ILE A 548 10.88 3.06 18.15
C ILE A 548 9.88 1.93 17.95
N HIS A 549 8.60 2.22 18.18
CA HIS A 549 7.54 1.20 18.24
C HIS A 549 7.88 0.10 19.25
N SER A 550 8.25 -1.08 18.75
CA SER A 550 8.65 -2.22 19.54
C SER A 550 10.03 -2.74 19.14
N GLU A 551 10.75 -2.06 18.24
CA GLU A 551 12.09 -2.44 17.75
C GLU A 551 13.09 -2.73 18.87
#